data_AF-A0A1B3X2M3-F1
#
_entry.id   AF-A0A1B3X2M3-F1
#
_cell.length_a   1.000
_cell.length_b   1.000
_cell.length_c   1.000
_cell.angle_alpha   90.00
_cell.angle_beta   90.00
_cell.angle_gamma   90.00
#
_symmetry.space_group_name_H-M   'P 1'
#
loop_
_entity.id
_entity.type
_entity.pdbx_description
1 polymer ?
#
loop_
_entity_poly.entity_id
_entity_poly.type
_entity_poly.pdbx_seq_one_letter_code
_entity_poly.pdbx_strand_id
1 'polypeptide(L)' 'MKEICRYACEFCGVDFDSKEKAHLCESSHMIPKEIKSAKYVSSNAIGDPECNYANNYPENITIQMSNGEEVDYVRDRR' A
#
# COMPACT_ATOMS: atom_id res chain seq x y z
N MET A 1 34.87 -19.74 -13.48
CA MET A 1 33.69 -19.09 -12.89
C MET A 1 33.52 -17.74 -13.57
N LYS A 2 32.32 -17.40 -14.07
CA LYS A 2 32.02 -16.13 -14.73
C LYS A 2 31.05 -15.33 -13.85
N GLU A 3 31.29 -14.03 -13.74
CA GLU A 3 30.39 -13.10 -13.07
C GLU A 3 29.26 -12.69 -14.02
N ILE A 4 28.03 -12.61 -13.50
CA ILE A 4 26.84 -12.22 -14.26
C ILE A 4 26.28 -10.98 -13.58
N CYS A 5 26.14 -9.89 -14.33
CA CYS A 5 25.45 -8.69 -13.86
C CYS A 5 23.94 -8.87 -13.98
N ARG A 6 23.20 -8.56 -12.91
CA ARG A 6 21.74 -8.50 -12.88
C ARG A 6 21.30 -7.15 -12.30
N TYR A 7 20.13 -6.70 -12.70
CA TYR A 7 19.51 -5.46 -12.22
C TYR A 7 18.30 -5.82 -11.39
N ALA A 8 18.12 -5.21 -10.22
CA ALA A 8 16.96 -5.46 -9.37
C ALA A 8 16.07 -4.21 -9.33
N CYS A 9 14.75 -4.40 -9.35
CA CYS A 9 13.80 -3.31 -9.13
C CYS A 9 13.90 -2.84 -7.67
N GLU A 10 14.03 -1.54 -7.44
CA GLU A 10 14.14 -0.98 -6.09
C GLU A 10 12.85 -1.12 -5.25
N PHE A 11 11.68 -1.31 -5.89
CA PHE A 11 10.39 -1.39 -5.21
C PHE A 11 9.97 -2.81 -4.81
N CYS A 12 10.15 -3.79 -5.71
CA CYS A 12 9.73 -5.18 -5.47
C CYS A 12 10.88 -6.19 -5.34
N GLY A 13 12.11 -5.79 -5.64
CA GLY A 13 13.31 -6.64 -5.52
C GLY A 13 13.43 -7.74 -6.57
N VAL A 14 12.55 -7.79 -7.57
CA VAL A 14 12.65 -8.75 -8.69
C VAL A 14 13.91 -8.45 -9.50
N ASP A 15 14.68 -9.49 -9.80
CA ASP A 15 15.89 -9.40 -10.61
C ASP A 15 15.63 -9.60 -12.10
N PHE A 16 16.36 -8.84 -12.91
CA PHE A 16 16.25 -8.76 -14.35
C PHE A 16 17.64 -8.88 -14.99
N ASP A 17 17.66 -9.39 -16.21
CA ASP A 17 18.83 -9.50 -17.08
C ASP A 17 19.21 -8.16 -17.75
N SER A 18 18.31 -7.17 -17.74
CA SER A 18 18.55 -5.87 -18.35
C SER A 18 18.04 -4.71 -17.50
N LYS A 19 18.68 -3.55 -17.64
CA LYS A 19 18.32 -2.32 -16.92
C LYS A 19 16.95 -1.80 -17.37
N GLU A 20 16.62 -1.94 -18.64
CA GLU A 20 15.36 -1.46 -19.22
C GLU A 20 14.17 -2.24 -18.64
N LYS A 21 14.31 -3.55 -18.43
CA LYS A 21 13.28 -4.37 -17.79
C LYS A 21 13.08 -4.01 -16.32
N ALA A 22 14.17 -3.78 -15.59
CA ALA A 22 14.09 -3.29 -14.22
C ALA A 22 13.39 -1.93 -14.15
N HIS A 23 13.76 -0.99 -15.03
CA HIS A 23 13.12 0.32 -15.11
C HIS A 23 11.65 0.25 -15.52
N LEU A 24 11.28 -0.65 -16.44
CA LEU A 24 9.88 -0.87 -16.81
C LEU A 24 9.07 -1.35 -15.61
N CYS A 25 9.62 -2.30 -14.84
CA CYS A 25 9.02 -2.77 -13.59
C CYS A 25 8.84 -1.61 -12.61
N GLU A 26 9.90 -0.83 -12.37
CA GLU A 26 9.89 0.36 -11.51
C GLU A 26 8.81 1.36 -11.91
N SER A 27 8.70 1.67 -13.20
CA SER A 27 7.69 2.60 -13.71
C SER A 27 6.25 2.08 -13.66
N SER A 28 6.09 0.75 -13.61
CA SER A 28 4.77 0.10 -13.53
C SER A 28 4.27 -0.04 -12.10
N HIS A 29 5.10 0.20 -11.09
CA HIS A 29 4.66 0.11 -9.71
C HIS A 29 3.74 1.27 -9.35
N MET A 30 2.59 0.94 -8.78
CA MET A 30 1.70 1.91 -8.18
C MET A 30 2.20 2.21 -6.77
N ILE A 31 2.65 3.44 -6.56
CA ILE A 31 3.28 3.87 -5.30
C ILE A 31 2.29 4.75 -4.56
N PRO A 32 1.96 4.45 -3.28
CA PRO A 32 1.12 5.32 -2.47
C PRO A 32 1.88 6.64 -2.18
N LYS A 33 1.26 7.78 -2.52
CA LYS A 33 1.84 9.12 -2.32
C LYS A 33 1.42 9.74 -0.99
N GLU A 34 0.13 9.69 -0.66
CA GLU A 34 -0.43 10.40 0.49
C GLU A 34 -1.71 9.72 0.98
N ILE A 35 -1.94 9.76 2.30
CA ILE A 35 -3.24 9.42 2.89
C ILE A 35 -4.12 10.68 2.86
N LYS A 36 -5.14 10.70 2.00
CA LYS A 36 -6.06 11.84 1.85
C LYS A 36 -7.09 11.91 2.97
N SER A 37 -7.58 10.76 3.40
CA SER A 37 -8.62 10.71 4.43
C SER A 37 -8.51 9.44 5.26
N ALA A 38 -8.96 9.50 6.50
CA ALA A 38 -9.06 8.38 7.40
C ALA A 38 -10.35 8.54 8.21
N LYS A 39 -11.26 7.56 8.18
CA LYS A 39 -12.46 7.57 9.03
C LYS A 39 -12.32 6.55 10.14
N TYR A 40 -12.74 6.99 11.32
CA TYR A 40 -12.70 6.21 12.55
C TYR A 40 -14.13 5.99 13.03
N VAL A 41 -14.42 4.81 13.55
CA VAL A 41 -15.71 4.52 14.18
C VAL A 41 -15.78 5.23 15.53
N SER A 42 -16.90 5.90 15.80
CA SER A 42 -17.15 6.53 17.10
C SER A 42 -17.68 5.51 18.12
N SER A 43 -17.41 5.75 19.40
CA SER A 43 -17.71 4.84 20.52
C SER A 43 -19.20 4.54 20.74
N ASN A 44 -20.11 5.31 20.15
CA ASN A 44 -21.53 5.27 20.51
C ASN A 44 -22.47 4.83 19.37
N ALA A 45 -21.94 4.45 18.20
CA ALA A 45 -22.79 4.17 17.03
C ALA A 45 -23.40 2.75 17.01
N ILE A 46 -22.79 1.76 17.69
CA ILE A 46 -23.18 0.34 17.56
C ILE A 46 -23.59 -0.31 18.89
N GLY A 47 -23.40 0.36 20.04
CA GLY A 47 -23.84 -0.16 21.34
C GLY A 47 -23.16 -1.48 21.75
N ASP A 48 -22.02 -1.80 21.13
CA ASP A 48 -21.25 -3.02 21.39
C ASP A 48 -20.30 -2.79 22.58
N PRO A 49 -20.56 -3.43 23.74
CA PRO A 49 -19.76 -3.27 24.95
C PRO A 49 -18.40 -3.97 24.88
N GLU A 50 -18.17 -4.85 23.90
CA GLU A 50 -16.89 -5.50 23.62
C GLU A 50 -16.12 -4.85 22.47
N CYS A 51 -16.61 -3.72 21.93
CA CYS A 51 -15.85 -2.83 21.06
C CYS A 51 -14.74 -2.14 21.89
N ASN A 52 -13.79 -2.95 22.36
CA ASN A 52 -12.48 -2.50 22.73
C ASN A 52 -11.91 -1.85 21.48
N TYR A 53 -11.85 -0.52 21.50
CA TYR A 53 -11.01 0.32 20.67
C TYR A 53 -9.89 -0.51 20.05
N ALA A 54 -10.07 -1.02 18.84
CA ALA A 54 -8.99 -1.74 18.18
C ALA A 54 -8.02 -0.66 17.63
N ASN A 55 -7.37 0.02 18.59
CA ASN A 55 -6.03 0.59 18.64
C ASN A 55 -5.73 1.85 17.83
N ASN A 56 -6.60 2.88 17.85
CA ASN A 56 -6.37 4.12 17.09
C ASN A 56 -6.17 3.88 15.57
N TYR A 57 -6.70 2.79 15.04
CA TYR A 57 -6.63 2.49 13.62
C TYR A 57 -7.95 2.88 12.92
N PRO A 58 -7.87 3.51 11.74
CA PRO A 58 -9.06 3.86 10.97
C PRO A 58 -9.78 2.62 10.44
N GLU A 59 -11.08 2.73 10.26
CA GLU A 59 -11.91 1.70 9.62
C GLU A 59 -11.73 1.71 8.10
N ASN A 60 -11.56 2.90 7.54
CA ASN A 60 -11.18 3.08 6.15
C ASN A 60 -10.16 4.22 5.99
N ILE A 61 -9.32 4.09 4.97
CA ILE A 61 -8.40 5.15 4.53
C ILE A 61 -8.50 5.32 3.03
N THR A 62 -8.39 6.56 2.59
CA THR A 62 -8.27 6.91 1.16
C THR A 62 -6.82 7.26 0.89
N ILE A 63 -6.19 6.57 -0.05
CA ILE A 63 -4.80 6.80 -0.45
C ILE A 63 -4.75 7.32 -1.87
N GLN A 64 -4.03 8.42 -2.08
CA GLN A 64 -3.67 8.90 -3.40
C GLN A 64 -2.46 8.12 -3.94
N MET A 65 -2.62 7.52 -5.11
CA MET A 65 -1.61 6.70 -5.77
C MET A 65 -0.75 7.53 -6.74
N SER A 66 0.37 6.96 -7.19
CA SER A 66 1.32 7.62 -8.08
C SER A 66 0.71 8.03 -9.41
N ASN A 67 -0.23 7.24 -9.93
CA ASN A 67 -0.99 7.47 -11.15
C ASN A 67 -2.09 8.54 -11.02
N GLY A 68 -2.30 9.11 -9.82
CA GLY A 68 -3.31 10.13 -9.55
C GLY A 68 -4.67 9.58 -9.14
N GLU A 69 -4.87 8.26 -9.15
CA GLU A 69 -6.08 7.63 -8.64
C GLU A 69 -6.14 7.68 -7.11
N GLU A 70 -7.35 7.72 -6.57
CA GLU A 70 -7.61 7.57 -5.13
C GLU A 70 -8.21 6.20 -4.88
N VAL A 71 -7.59 5.43 -3.99
CA VAL A 71 -8.02 4.07 -3.65
C VAL A 71 -8.45 4.04 -2.19
N ASP A 72 -9.66 3.54 -1.95
CA ASP A 72 -10.19 3.32 -0.62
C ASP A 72 -9.84 1.91 -0.13
N TYR A 73 -9.17 1.85 1.02
CA TYR A 73 -8.90 0.62 1.74
C TYR A 73 -9.79 0.54 2.97
N VAL A 74 -10.46 -0.61 3.12
CA VAL A 74 -11.27 -0.93 4.30
C VAL A 74 -10.57 -2.01 5.12
N ARG A 75 -10.69 -1.91 6.45
CA ARG A 75 -10.11 -2.87 7.36
C ARG A 75 -10.77 -4.24 7.18
N ASP A 76 -9.97 -5.26 6.86
CA ASP A 76 -10.44 -6.65 6.89
C ASP A 76 -10.62 -7.09 8.37
N ARG A 77 -11.77 -7.69 8.67
CA ARG A 77 -12.17 -8.13 10.02
C ARG A 77 -12.28 -9.66 10.12
N ARG A 78 -11.79 -10.38 9.11
CA ARG A 78 -11.78 -11.85 9.07
C ARG A 78 -10.71 -12.46 9.95
#